data_AF-A0A7K3RUU4-F1
#
_entry.id   AF-A0A7K3RUU4-F1
#
_cell.length_a   1.000
_cell.length_b   1.000
_cell.length_c   1.000
_cell.angle_alpha   90.00
_cell.angle_beta   90.00
_cell.angle_gamma   90.00
#
_symmetry.space_group_name_H-M   'P 1'
#
loop_
_entity.id
_entity.type
_entity.pdbx_description
1 polymer ?
#
loop_
_entity_poly.entity_id
_entity_poly.type
_entity_poly.pdbx_seq_one_letter_code
_entity_poly.pdbx_strand_id
1 'polypeptide(L)'
;MDDTTGTLDEALERIHLSGPERDGWLSNHAPMAVEALVRHGQASAVHRWLDRYGPKLEEMPDGTGSPVTARNWQEALGDPRRIADWTAYFDRETAERPWRDVLVEWWPRLLPGIAAGATHAVIRVGHSVRTLLAGEETAPRVRELAHALGYWAARHQPLSVPALLGP
;
A
#
# COMPACT_ATOMS: atom_id res chain seq x y z
N MET A 1 -2.93 13.40 17.52
CA MET A 1 -2.68 12.55 18.70
C MET A 1 -1.94 11.36 18.16
N ASP A 2 -0.69 11.22 18.57
CA ASP A 2 0.15 10.08 18.24
C ASP A 2 -0.45 8.84 18.89
N ASP A 3 -0.42 7.70 18.20
CA ASP A 3 -0.79 6.45 18.82
C ASP A 3 0.32 5.99 19.76
N THR A 4 0.14 6.27 21.06
CA THR A 4 1.06 5.82 22.12
C THR A 4 0.70 4.44 22.66
N THR A 5 -0.35 3.80 22.13
CA THR A 5 -0.85 2.50 22.64
C THR A 5 -0.23 1.30 21.92
N GLY A 6 0.39 1.51 20.75
CA GLY A 6 0.90 0.44 19.89
C GLY A 6 -0.17 -0.31 19.09
N THR A 7 -1.45 0.04 19.28
CA THR A 7 -2.58 -0.66 18.64
C THR A 7 -2.52 -0.60 17.12
N LEU A 8 -2.13 0.55 16.54
CA LEU A 8 -2.00 0.68 15.10
C LEU A 8 -0.93 -0.27 14.55
N ASP A 9 0.19 -0.39 15.25
CA ASP A 9 1.33 -1.19 14.82
C ASP A 9 0.96 -2.67 14.83
N GLU A 10 0.36 -3.16 15.92
CA GLU A 10 -0.16 -4.54 16.02
C GLU A 10 -1.25 -4.82 14.97
N ALA A 11 -2.10 -3.84 14.67
CA ALA A 11 -3.13 -3.96 13.64
C ALA A 11 -2.52 -4.07 12.24
N LEU A 12 -1.51 -3.24 11.92
CA LEU A 12 -0.81 -3.27 10.65
C LEU A 12 -0.10 -4.61 10.44
N GLU A 13 0.59 -5.13 11.45
CA GLU A 13 1.24 -6.45 11.38
C GLU A 13 0.26 -7.56 11.01
N ARG A 14 -0.94 -7.56 11.61
CA ARG A 14 -2.01 -8.51 11.27
C ARG A 14 -2.50 -8.34 9.82
N ILE A 15 -2.65 -7.09 9.37
CA ILE A 15 -3.16 -6.75 8.03
C ILE A 15 -2.13 -7.10 6.95
N HIS A 16 -0.83 -7.00 7.22
CA HIS A 16 0.24 -7.26 6.26
C HIS A 16 0.34 -8.73 5.85
N LEU A 17 -0.33 -9.64 6.56
CA LEU A 17 -0.51 -11.03 6.15
C LEU A 17 -1.49 -11.18 4.97
N SER A 18 -2.25 -10.13 4.65
CA SER A 18 -3.27 -10.13 3.62
C SER A 18 -2.87 -9.30 2.40
N GLY A 19 -3.42 -9.68 1.25
CA GLY A 19 -3.29 -8.93 0.01
C GLY A 19 -3.98 -7.55 0.07
N PRO A 20 -3.66 -6.66 -0.87
CA PRO A 20 -4.27 -5.34 -0.95
C PRO A 20 -5.68 -5.35 -1.57
N GLU A 21 -6.20 -6.51 -1.98
CA GLU A 21 -7.47 -6.67 -2.69
C GLU A 21 -8.22 -7.92 -2.19
N ARG A 22 -9.52 -7.97 -2.47
CA ARG A 22 -10.47 -9.07 -2.19
C ARG A 22 -11.57 -9.13 -3.26
N ASP A 23 -12.32 -10.22 -3.33
CA ASP A 23 -13.53 -10.39 -4.16
C ASP A 23 -13.36 -9.90 -5.61
N GLY A 24 -12.27 -10.30 -6.28
CA GLY A 24 -12.04 -9.90 -7.67
C GLY A 24 -11.81 -8.39 -7.83
N TRP A 25 -10.80 -7.88 -7.10
CA TRP A 25 -10.24 -6.51 -7.20
C TRP A 25 -10.89 -5.41 -6.35
N LEU A 26 -11.76 -5.75 -5.39
CA LEU A 26 -12.17 -4.77 -4.37
C LEU A 26 -11.00 -4.50 -3.44
N SER A 27 -10.63 -3.24 -3.24
CA SER A 27 -9.50 -2.90 -2.37
C SER A 27 -9.72 -3.37 -0.93
N ASN A 28 -8.66 -3.81 -0.29
CA ASN A 28 -8.62 -4.07 1.13
C ASN A 28 -8.54 -2.73 1.88
N HIS A 29 -9.64 -2.35 2.52
CA HIS A 29 -9.72 -1.10 3.31
C HIS A 29 -9.17 -1.19 4.72
N ALA A 30 -8.78 -2.37 5.22
CA ALA A 30 -8.34 -2.55 6.59
C ALA A 30 -7.28 -1.54 7.07
N PRO A 31 -6.16 -1.29 6.36
CA PRO A 31 -5.12 -0.38 6.86
C PRO A 31 -5.62 1.07 6.98
N MET A 32 -6.44 1.50 6.01
CA MET A 32 -7.04 2.84 6.02
C MET A 32 -8.09 3.00 7.13
N ALA A 33 -8.87 1.93 7.38
CA ALA A 33 -9.88 1.92 8.42
C ALA A 33 -9.28 1.92 9.83
N VAL A 34 -8.24 1.12 10.07
CA VAL A 34 -7.57 1.10 11.39
C VAL A 34 -6.82 2.39 11.67
N GLU A 35 -6.18 3.01 10.66
CA GLU A 35 -5.59 4.36 10.79
C GLU A 35 -6.66 5.38 11.19
N ALA A 36 -7.80 5.38 10.50
CA ALA A 36 -8.89 6.30 10.81
C ALA A 36 -9.45 6.08 12.23
N LEU A 37 -9.67 4.83 12.65
CA LEU A 37 -10.15 4.51 14.00
C LEU A 37 -9.18 5.02 15.06
N VAL A 38 -7.89 4.72 14.93
CA VAL A 38 -6.86 5.16 15.88
C VAL A 38 -6.78 6.69 15.94
N ARG A 39 -6.72 7.35 14.78
CA ARG A 39 -6.66 8.83 14.68
C ARG A 39 -7.85 9.51 15.34
N HIS A 40 -9.01 8.86 15.38
CA HIS A 40 -10.23 9.36 16.02
C HIS A 40 -10.47 8.81 17.43
N GLY A 41 -9.42 8.32 18.10
CA GLY A 41 -9.47 7.91 19.51
C GLY A 41 -10.19 6.58 19.74
N GLN A 42 -10.36 5.76 18.70
CA GLN A 42 -11.04 4.46 18.75
C GLN A 42 -10.05 3.28 18.73
N ALA A 43 -8.83 3.48 19.23
CA ALA A 43 -7.80 2.42 19.30
C ALA A 43 -8.33 1.15 19.99
N SER A 44 -9.04 1.28 21.12
CA SER A 44 -9.62 0.14 21.86
C SER A 44 -10.63 -0.70 21.07
N ALA A 45 -11.16 -0.21 19.96
CA ALA A 45 -12.09 -0.93 19.09
C ALA A 45 -11.40 -1.65 17.92
N VAL A 46 -10.14 -1.34 17.61
CA VAL A 46 -9.44 -1.77 16.38
C VAL A 46 -9.36 -3.28 16.26
N HIS A 47 -8.85 -3.98 17.28
CA HIS A 47 -8.69 -5.44 17.18
C HIS A 47 -10.02 -6.16 17.07
N ARG A 48 -11.04 -5.73 17.82
CA ARG A 48 -12.40 -6.27 17.71
C ARG A 48 -13.01 -6.03 16.33
N TRP A 49 -12.75 -4.87 15.74
CA TRP A 49 -13.17 -4.56 14.38
C TRP A 49 -12.45 -5.45 13.37
N LEU A 50 -11.13 -5.64 13.52
CA LEU A 50 -10.32 -6.53 12.69
C LEU A 50 -10.76 -8.00 12.81
N ASP A 51 -11.14 -8.48 13.99
CA ASP A 51 -11.64 -9.85 14.15
C ASP A 51 -12.92 -10.09 13.32
N ARG A 52 -13.75 -9.05 13.17
CA ARG A 52 -14.96 -9.10 12.34
C ARG A 52 -14.68 -8.87 10.85
N TYR A 53 -13.70 -8.04 10.53
CA TYR A 53 -13.36 -7.69 9.14
C TYR A 53 -12.47 -8.75 8.48
N GLY A 54 -11.61 -9.40 9.26
CA GLY A 54 -10.59 -10.37 8.84
C GLY A 54 -11.10 -11.46 7.90
N PRO A 55 -12.29 -12.06 8.11
CA PRO A 55 -12.84 -13.06 7.18
C PRO A 55 -13.10 -12.57 5.75
N LYS A 56 -13.04 -11.26 5.49
CA LYS A 56 -13.15 -10.66 4.15
C LYS A 56 -11.78 -10.47 3.48
N LEU A 57 -10.69 -10.65 4.22
CA LEU A 57 -9.34 -10.47 3.71
C LEU A 57 -8.90 -11.72 2.97
N GLU A 58 -8.22 -11.51 1.86
CA GLU A 58 -7.55 -12.58 1.13
C GLU A 58 -6.07 -12.58 1.48
N GLU A 59 -5.46 -13.77 1.45
CA GLU A 59 -4.02 -13.93 1.70
C GLU A 59 -3.21 -13.13 0.68
N MET A 60 -2.01 -12.70 1.08
CA MET A 60 -1.08 -12.12 0.11
C MET A 60 -0.74 -13.19 -0.96
N PRO A 61 -0.83 -12.86 -2.27
CA PRO A 61 -0.42 -13.81 -3.31
C PRO A 61 1.05 -14.19 -3.17
N ASP A 62 1.41 -15.38 -3.64
CA ASP A 62 2.81 -15.77 -3.76
C ASP A 62 3.55 -14.85 -4.76
N GLY A 63 4.83 -14.58 -4.48
CA GLY A 63 5.71 -13.92 -5.44
C GLY A 63 5.90 -14.77 -6.70
N THR A 64 6.18 -14.13 -7.83
CA THR A 64 6.35 -14.86 -9.11
C THR A 64 7.67 -15.63 -9.20
N GLY A 65 8.50 -15.57 -8.17
CA GLY A 65 9.87 -16.09 -8.18
C GLY A 65 10.86 -15.22 -8.98
N SER A 66 10.40 -14.09 -9.53
CA SER A 66 11.21 -13.13 -10.26
C SER A 66 11.17 -11.77 -9.53
N PRO A 67 12.17 -11.46 -8.67
CA PRO A 67 12.16 -10.24 -7.89
C PRO A 67 12.15 -8.97 -8.76
N VAL A 68 11.41 -7.96 -8.31
CA VAL A 68 11.56 -6.59 -8.82
C VAL A 68 12.85 -5.99 -8.27
N THR A 69 13.59 -5.29 -9.13
CA THR A 69 14.90 -4.70 -8.88
C THR A 69 15.00 -3.34 -9.56
N ALA A 70 15.99 -2.54 -9.17
CA ALA A 70 16.29 -1.26 -9.82
C ALA A 70 16.58 -1.38 -11.34
N ARG A 71 16.92 -2.58 -11.84
CA ARG A 71 17.24 -2.81 -13.25
C ARG A 71 16.04 -3.24 -14.11
N ASN A 72 15.00 -3.82 -13.52
CA ASN A 72 13.88 -4.44 -14.25
C ASN A 72 12.50 -3.91 -13.83
N TRP A 73 12.44 -2.86 -13.00
CA TRP A 73 11.17 -2.38 -12.44
C TRP A 73 10.21 -1.89 -13.52
N GLN A 74 10.70 -1.30 -14.62
CA GLN A 74 9.87 -0.83 -15.72
C GLN A 74 9.08 -1.97 -16.37
N GLU A 75 9.69 -3.16 -16.46
CA GLU A 75 9.07 -4.35 -17.07
C GLU A 75 7.99 -4.96 -16.17
N ALA A 76 8.10 -4.76 -14.85
CA ALA A 76 7.15 -5.25 -13.86
C ALA A 76 5.99 -4.27 -13.58
N LEU A 77 6.11 -3.01 -14.03
CA LEU A 77 5.16 -1.95 -13.68
C LEU A 77 3.80 -2.20 -14.34
N GLY A 78 2.75 -2.20 -13.53
CA GLY A 78 1.38 -2.42 -13.99
C GLY A 78 1.01 -3.89 -14.21
N ASP A 79 1.84 -4.85 -13.80
CA ASP A 79 1.49 -6.28 -13.79
C ASP A 79 0.91 -6.68 -12.41
N PRO A 80 -0.41 -6.95 -12.30
CA PRO A 80 -1.04 -7.29 -11.02
C PRO A 80 -0.50 -8.59 -10.40
N ARG A 81 0.07 -9.49 -11.21
CA ARG A 81 0.65 -10.75 -10.73
C ARG A 81 1.92 -10.51 -9.91
N ARG A 82 2.54 -9.34 -10.05
CA ARG A 82 3.80 -8.96 -9.40
C ARG A 82 3.59 -8.26 -8.07
N ILE A 83 2.38 -8.29 -7.49
CA ILE A 83 2.03 -7.49 -6.31
C ILE A 83 2.88 -7.81 -5.08
N ALA A 84 3.16 -9.10 -4.84
CA ALA A 84 4.05 -9.53 -3.77
C ALA A 84 5.52 -9.16 -4.08
N ASP A 85 5.95 -9.28 -5.34
CA ASP A 85 7.31 -8.89 -5.74
C ASP A 85 7.55 -7.37 -5.58
N TRP A 86 6.55 -6.56 -5.92
CA TRP A 86 6.54 -5.11 -5.73
C TRP A 86 6.54 -4.73 -4.24
N THR A 87 5.72 -5.39 -3.43
CA THR A 87 5.70 -5.18 -1.97
C THR A 87 7.07 -5.50 -1.37
N ALA A 88 7.66 -6.64 -1.72
CA ALA A 88 8.99 -7.03 -1.27
C ALA A 88 10.10 -6.09 -1.76
N TYR A 89 9.95 -5.49 -2.95
CA TYR A 89 10.86 -4.46 -3.43
C TYR A 89 10.80 -3.22 -2.54
N PHE A 90 9.62 -2.64 -2.33
CA PHE A 90 9.48 -1.44 -1.50
C PHE A 90 9.83 -1.69 -0.02
N ASP A 91 9.60 -2.89 0.50
CA ASP A 91 10.04 -3.26 1.84
C ASP A 91 11.57 -3.14 1.97
N ARG A 92 12.32 -3.65 0.99
CA ARG A 92 13.79 -3.49 0.97
C ARG A 92 14.20 -2.03 0.83
N GLU A 93 13.61 -1.31 -0.11
CA GLU A 93 13.97 0.09 -0.38
C GLU A 93 13.76 0.98 0.85
N THR A 94 12.64 0.78 1.57
CA THR A 94 12.30 1.55 2.77
C THR A 94 13.03 1.09 4.03
N ALA A 95 13.59 -0.13 4.03
CA ALA A 95 14.50 -0.59 5.08
C ALA A 95 15.92 -0.05 4.91
N GLU A 96 16.37 0.18 3.67
CA GLU A 96 17.72 0.63 3.35
C GLU A 96 17.86 2.16 3.34
N ARG A 97 16.77 2.88 3.07
CA ARG A 97 16.78 4.35 2.87
C ARG A 97 15.57 5.01 3.55
N PRO A 98 15.65 6.30 3.91
CA PRO A 98 14.52 7.02 4.48
C PRO A 98 13.27 6.92 3.61
N TRP A 99 12.11 6.64 4.23
CA TRP A 99 10.85 6.44 3.51
C TRP A 99 10.46 7.64 2.63
N ARG A 100 10.84 8.86 3.03
CA ARG A 100 10.60 10.10 2.28
C ARG A 100 11.34 10.10 0.95
N ASP A 101 12.57 9.60 0.92
CA ASP A 101 13.38 9.53 -0.29
C ASP A 101 12.78 8.53 -1.28
N VAL A 102 12.37 7.35 -0.77
CA VAL A 102 11.66 6.35 -1.58
C VAL A 102 10.36 6.92 -2.13
N LEU A 103 9.56 7.61 -1.32
CA LEU A 103 8.32 8.22 -1.78
C LEU A 103 8.59 9.26 -2.86
N VAL A 104 9.50 10.22 -2.64
CA VAL A 104 9.88 11.28 -3.59
C VAL A 104 10.37 10.72 -4.91
N GLU A 105 11.12 9.62 -4.86
CA GLU A 105 11.61 8.91 -6.04
C GLU A 105 10.45 8.28 -6.85
N TRP A 106 9.45 7.72 -6.17
CA TRP A 106 8.45 6.85 -6.80
C TRP A 106 7.13 7.52 -7.12
N TRP A 107 6.65 8.50 -6.35
CA TRP A 107 5.35 9.12 -6.63
C TRP A 107 5.26 9.72 -8.05
N PRO A 108 6.31 10.36 -8.62
CA PRO A 108 6.23 10.87 -10.00
C PRO A 108 6.18 9.75 -11.05
N ARG A 109 6.81 8.61 -10.77
CA ARG A 109 6.80 7.43 -11.65
C ARG A 109 5.44 6.74 -11.67
N LEU A 110 4.73 6.77 -10.53
CA LEU A 110 3.44 6.12 -10.35
C LEU A 110 2.23 7.02 -10.69
N LEU A 111 2.42 8.33 -10.65
CA LEU A 111 1.37 9.33 -10.92
C LEU A 111 0.64 9.12 -12.26
N PRO A 112 1.30 8.77 -13.39
CA PRO A 112 0.60 8.54 -14.65
C PRO A 112 -0.50 7.47 -14.57
N GLY A 113 -0.33 6.48 -13.67
CA GLY A 113 -1.29 5.39 -13.43
C GLY A 113 -2.20 5.58 -12.23
N ILE A 114 -2.34 6.81 -11.70
CA ILE A 114 -3.09 7.11 -10.46
C ILE A 114 -4.55 6.66 -10.47
N ALA A 115 -5.21 6.62 -11.64
CA ALA A 115 -6.62 6.27 -11.76
C ALA A 115 -6.90 4.77 -11.52
N ALA A 116 -5.88 3.92 -11.63
CA ALA A 116 -6.04 2.48 -11.48
C ALA A 116 -6.54 2.09 -10.08
N GLY A 117 -7.29 0.99 -10.00
CA GLY A 117 -7.88 0.52 -8.74
C GLY A 117 -8.82 1.56 -8.09
N ALA A 118 -9.49 2.37 -8.91
CA ALA A 118 -10.34 3.48 -8.45
C ALA A 118 -9.62 4.36 -7.42
N THR A 119 -8.37 4.72 -7.71
CA THR A 119 -7.47 5.56 -6.88
C THR A 119 -7.12 5.01 -5.49
N HIS A 120 -7.51 3.79 -5.14
CA HIS A 120 -7.32 3.26 -3.79
C HIS A 120 -5.86 3.10 -3.39
N ALA A 121 -4.97 2.82 -4.35
CA ALA A 121 -3.55 2.70 -4.05
C ALA A 121 -2.94 4.03 -3.57
N VAL A 122 -3.22 5.14 -4.25
CA VAL A 122 -2.74 6.47 -3.82
C VAL A 122 -3.45 6.95 -2.55
N ILE A 123 -4.73 6.59 -2.34
CA ILE A 123 -5.43 6.86 -1.08
C ILE A 123 -4.74 6.12 0.07
N ARG A 124 -4.41 4.83 -0.12
CA ARG A 124 -3.69 4.04 0.87
C ARG A 124 -2.33 4.65 1.19
N VAL A 125 -1.55 5.06 0.18
CA VAL A 125 -0.29 5.81 0.38
C VAL A 125 -0.52 7.07 1.20
N GLY A 126 -1.58 7.84 0.89
CA GLY A 126 -1.93 9.04 1.65
C GLY A 126 -2.21 8.76 3.14
N HIS A 127 -2.92 7.68 3.45
CA HIS A 127 -3.11 7.24 4.85
C HIS A 127 -1.77 6.87 5.51
N SER A 128 -0.91 6.09 4.84
CA SER A 128 0.41 5.71 5.37
C SER A 128 1.30 6.94 5.64
N VAL A 129 1.34 7.89 4.70
CA VAL A 129 2.10 9.15 4.85
C VAL A 129 1.55 9.99 5.99
N ARG A 130 0.23 10.09 6.16
CA ARG A 130 -0.34 10.81 7.32
C ARG A 130 0.10 10.17 8.63
N THR A 131 0.08 8.84 8.73
CA THR A 131 0.56 8.10 9.91
C THR A 131 2.03 8.41 10.22
N LEU A 132 2.90 8.34 9.19
CA LEU A 132 4.34 8.59 9.35
C LEU A 132 4.69 10.05 9.66
N LEU A 133 3.87 11.01 9.22
CA LEU A 133 4.06 12.42 9.55
C LEU A 133 3.53 12.78 10.95
N ALA A 134 2.52 12.06 11.44
CA ALA A 134 1.80 12.37 12.67
C ALA A 134 2.25 11.56 13.88
N GLY A 135 3.27 10.70 13.76
CA GLY A 135 3.77 9.94 14.89
C GLY A 135 5.11 9.27 14.58
N GLU A 136 5.49 8.33 15.44
CA GLU A 136 6.76 7.62 15.32
C GLU A 136 6.87 6.81 14.02
N GLU A 137 8.08 6.80 13.45
CA GLU A 137 8.46 6.01 12.27
C GLU A 137 8.79 4.57 12.67
N THR A 138 7.78 3.82 13.10
CA THR A 138 7.93 2.42 13.49
C THR A 138 7.97 1.48 12.28
N ALA A 139 8.55 0.29 12.45
CA ALA A 139 8.70 -0.67 11.37
C ALA A 139 7.36 -1.06 10.70
N PRO A 140 6.26 -1.35 11.43
CA PRO A 140 4.96 -1.63 10.80
C PRO A 140 4.41 -0.44 9.99
N ARG A 141 4.62 0.80 10.43
CA ARG A 141 4.14 2.00 9.72
C ARG A 141 4.91 2.24 8.43
N VAL A 142 6.22 2.03 8.44
CA VAL A 142 7.06 2.11 7.24
C VAL A 142 6.71 0.99 6.27
N ARG A 143 6.52 -0.24 6.76
CA ARG A 143 6.05 -1.38 5.96
C ARG A 143 4.69 -1.11 5.32
N GLU A 144 3.77 -0.44 6.01
CA GLU A 144 2.49 -0.07 5.41
C GLU A 144 2.64 0.91 4.23
N LEU A 145 3.63 1.80 4.24
CA LEU A 145 3.95 2.59 3.06
C LEU A 145 4.47 1.71 1.91
N ALA A 146 5.34 0.74 2.21
CA ALA A 146 5.86 -0.19 1.21
C ALA A 146 4.74 -1.04 0.57
N HIS A 147 3.80 -1.57 1.36
CA HIS A 147 2.62 -2.27 0.84
C HIS A 147 1.75 -1.34 -0.04
N ALA A 148 1.57 -0.08 0.36
CA ALA A 148 0.78 0.87 -0.40
C ALA A 148 1.43 1.25 -1.75
N LEU A 149 2.74 1.47 -1.75
CA LEU A 149 3.51 1.71 -2.98
C LEU A 149 3.54 0.47 -3.89
N GLY A 150 3.70 -0.72 -3.31
CA GLY A 150 3.67 -1.97 -4.04
C GLY A 150 2.33 -2.21 -4.73
N TYR A 151 1.23 -1.91 -4.04
CA TYR A 151 -0.10 -1.94 -4.64
C TYR A 151 -0.23 -0.96 -5.81
N TRP A 152 0.26 0.27 -5.66
CA TRP A 152 0.20 1.28 -6.71
C TRP A 152 1.03 0.86 -7.93
N ALA A 153 2.24 0.34 -7.73
CA ALA A 153 3.11 -0.12 -8.81
C ALA A 153 2.51 -1.32 -9.55
N ALA A 154 1.93 -2.30 -8.84
CA ALA A 154 1.33 -3.48 -9.45
C ALA A 154 0.06 -3.15 -10.26
N ARG A 155 -0.74 -2.16 -9.82
CA ARG A 155 -1.95 -1.75 -10.55
C ARG A 155 -1.74 -0.60 -11.53
N HIS A 156 -0.56 0.00 -11.54
CA HIS A 156 -0.25 1.17 -12.35
C HIS A 156 -0.71 0.99 -13.80
N GLN A 157 -1.66 1.81 -14.21
CA GLN A 157 -2.20 1.80 -15.57
C GLN A 157 -2.33 3.22 -16.08
N PRO A 158 -1.42 3.68 -16.97
CA PRO A 158 -1.53 4.99 -17.59
C PRO A 158 -2.83 5.14 -18.34
N LEU A 159 -3.41 6.34 -18.30
CA LEU A 159 -4.49 6.68 -19.22
C LEU A 159 -3.91 6.67 -20.64
N SER A 160 -4.55 5.91 -21.54
CA SER A 160 -4.24 5.99 -22.96
C SER A 160 -4.44 7.42 -23.44
N VAL A 161 -3.45 7.98 -24.13
CA VAL A 161 -3.64 9.26 -24.82
C VAL A 161 -4.71 9.02 -25.89
N PRO A 162 -5.86 9.72 -25.87
CA PRO A 162 -6.85 9.58 -26.92
C PRO A 162 -6.20 9.90 -28.26
N ALA A 163 -6.31 8.99 -29.23
CA ALA A 163 -5.95 9.33 -30.59
C ALA A 163 -6.90 10.45 -31.04
N LEU A 164 -6.34 11.57 -31.50
CA LEU A 164 -7.14 12.59 -32.18
C LEU A 164 -7.77 11.91 -33.40
N LEU A 165 -9.09 11.82 -33.42
CA LEU A 165 -9.80 11.46 -34.64
C LEU A 165 -9.46 12.55 -35.66
N GLY A 166 -8.81 12.17 -36.75
CA GLY A 166 -8.56 13.04 -37.88
C GLY A 166 -9.87 13.60 -38.45
N PRO A 167 -9.79 14.67 -39.27
CA PRO A 167 -10.97 15.32 -39.84
C PRO A 167 -11.84 14.39 -40.68
#